data_AF-A0A660LBZ1-F1
#
_entry.id   AF-A0A660LBZ1-F1
#
_cell.length_a   1.000
_cell.length_b   1.000
_cell.length_c   1.000
_cell.angle_alpha   90.00
_cell.angle_beta   90.00
_cell.angle_gamma   90.00
#
_symmetry.space_group_name_H-M   'P 1'
#
loop_
_entity.id
_entity.type
_entity.pdbx_description
1 polymer ?
#
loop_
_entity_poly.entity_id
_entity_poly.type
_entity_poly.pdbx_seq_one_letter_code
_entity_poly.pdbx_strand_id
1 'polypeptide(L)'
;MLQDLAAGEALAELQRRTGAQFPNLTAARERTAAALEERGRAVARIGLPDPSALCLMGSWGRHEVVGGSDDDWLLLVEDEAVDVAVLAEVSRALSAQPGVEGVFGKAASARHLIDRIGLDRDDNKNLTRRILLLLESQPLNGQAFYDRVRGELIGGYVNEWVGDRTVPRFFLNDVVRYWRTICVDFAGKERERGGSGWGLRNAKLRNSRKILFASGLLPLLLCERFGRADMARFLAEQFSVPATSRIAYAFLVAGAADSGARALGAYDQFLGILGDESCRDHLAGLRREDAKRSAVFMDARRSGETLQDALLALLFETPQFTQVARAYSVF
;
A
#
# COMPACT_ATOMS: atom_id res chain seq x y z
N MET A 1 11.23 -15.91 21.12
CA MET A 1 9.88 -16.52 20.99
C MET A 1 9.06 -15.87 19.86
N LEU A 2 9.69 -15.56 18.71
CA LEU A 2 9.06 -14.98 17.51
C LEU A 2 9.63 -15.64 16.22
N GLN A 3 10.29 -16.80 16.35
CA GLN A 3 10.98 -17.44 15.22
C GLN A 3 10.02 -18.01 14.17
N ASP A 4 8.74 -18.20 14.51
CA ASP A 4 7.73 -18.82 13.62
C ASP A 4 6.52 -17.93 13.31
N LEU A 5 6.53 -16.65 13.67
CA LEU A 5 5.37 -15.78 13.38
C LEU A 5 5.27 -15.50 11.88
N ALA A 6 4.22 -15.99 11.23
CA ALA A 6 3.90 -15.59 9.86
C ALA A 6 3.37 -14.15 9.83
N ALA A 7 3.77 -13.37 8.82
CA ALA A 7 3.35 -11.97 8.69
C ALA A 7 1.83 -11.82 8.64
N GLY A 8 1.13 -12.76 7.97
CA GLY A 8 -0.33 -12.76 7.85
C GLY A 8 -1.07 -12.83 9.20
N GLU A 9 -0.48 -13.53 10.18
CA GLU A 9 -1.05 -13.75 11.51
C GLU A 9 -0.70 -12.63 12.50
N ALA A 10 0.24 -11.75 12.15
CA ALA A 10 0.81 -10.78 13.07
C ALA A 10 -0.21 -9.79 13.63
N LEU A 11 -1.24 -9.41 12.87
CA LEU A 11 -2.31 -8.55 13.40
C LEU A 11 -3.10 -9.25 14.51
N ALA A 12 -3.48 -10.52 14.30
CA ALA A 12 -4.21 -11.30 15.28
C ALA A 12 -3.36 -11.56 16.54
N GLU A 13 -2.07 -11.86 16.35
CA GLU A 13 -1.14 -12.02 17.45
C GLU A 13 -0.95 -10.72 18.27
N LEU A 14 -0.92 -9.56 17.61
CA LEU A 14 -0.89 -8.26 18.27
C LEU A 14 -2.14 -8.04 19.13
N GLN A 15 -3.33 -8.36 18.62
CA GLN A 15 -4.59 -8.29 19.37
C GLN A 15 -4.55 -9.23 20.59
N ARG A 16 -4.09 -10.47 20.40
CA ARG A 16 -3.99 -11.46 21.47
C ARG A 16 -3.06 -11.03 22.60
N ARG A 17 -1.92 -10.40 22.28
CA ARG A 17 -0.93 -9.95 23.30
C ARG A 17 -1.37 -8.72 24.08
N THR A 18 -2.08 -7.81 23.42
CA THR A 18 -2.38 -6.48 23.98
C THR A 18 -3.83 -6.33 24.44
N GLY A 19 -4.71 -7.25 24.05
CA GLY A 19 -6.17 -7.12 24.24
C GLY A 19 -6.83 -6.08 23.34
N ALA A 20 -6.08 -5.38 22.48
CA ALA A 20 -6.61 -4.37 21.58
C ALA A 20 -7.57 -4.96 20.54
N GLN A 21 -8.55 -4.15 20.14
CA GLN A 21 -9.54 -4.51 19.12
C GLN A 21 -9.49 -3.50 17.98
N PHE A 22 -9.67 -4.00 16.75
CA PHE A 22 -9.66 -3.19 15.53
C PHE A 22 -10.92 -3.44 14.70
N PRO A 23 -12.11 -3.04 15.19
CA PRO A 23 -13.38 -3.39 14.57
C PRO A 23 -13.54 -2.86 13.14
N ASN A 24 -13.04 -1.66 12.84
CA ASN A 24 -13.14 -1.08 11.51
C ASN A 24 -12.22 -1.80 10.51
N LEU A 25 -11.02 -2.17 10.94
CA LEU A 25 -10.09 -3.00 10.16
C LEU A 25 -10.69 -4.39 9.88
N THR A 26 -11.26 -5.05 10.89
CA THR A 26 -11.91 -6.36 10.72
C THR A 26 -13.06 -6.27 9.71
N ALA A 27 -13.97 -5.30 9.91
CA ALA A 27 -15.09 -5.10 9.00
C ALA A 27 -14.64 -4.76 7.57
N ALA A 28 -13.58 -3.98 7.41
CA ALA A 28 -13.04 -3.65 6.09
C ALA A 28 -12.40 -4.86 5.40
N ARG A 29 -11.73 -5.74 6.14
CA ARG A 29 -11.16 -7.00 5.60
C ARG A 29 -12.27 -7.94 5.10
N GLU A 30 -13.30 -8.15 5.91
CA GLU A 30 -14.47 -8.97 5.53
C GLU A 30 -15.16 -8.41 4.28
N ARG A 31 -15.39 -7.09 4.26
CA ARG A 31 -15.96 -6.41 3.08
C ARG A 31 -15.08 -6.58 1.85
N THR A 32 -13.77 -6.41 1.99
CA THR A 32 -12.82 -6.54 0.86
C THR A 32 -12.86 -7.96 0.30
N ALA A 33 -12.84 -8.98 1.14
CA ALA A 33 -12.90 -10.38 0.71
C ALA A 33 -14.18 -10.69 -0.08
N ALA A 34 -15.35 -10.33 0.48
CA ALA A 34 -16.63 -10.53 -0.20
C ALA A 34 -16.71 -9.78 -1.54
N ALA A 35 -16.21 -8.53 -1.57
CA ALA A 35 -16.22 -7.72 -2.77
C ALA A 35 -15.24 -8.21 -3.84
N LEU A 36 -14.09 -8.76 -3.46
CA LEU A 36 -13.13 -9.36 -4.42
C LEU A 36 -13.76 -10.53 -5.18
N GLU A 37 -14.50 -11.40 -4.49
CA GLU A 37 -15.22 -12.49 -5.14
C GLU A 37 -16.28 -11.99 -6.12
N GLU A 38 -17.02 -10.94 -5.74
CA GLU A 38 -18.02 -10.30 -6.59
C GLU A 38 -17.38 -9.71 -7.86
N ARG A 39 -16.30 -8.92 -7.72
CA ARG A 39 -15.58 -8.33 -8.86
C ARG A 39 -14.95 -9.41 -9.74
N GLY A 40 -14.40 -10.46 -9.14
CA GLY A 40 -13.88 -11.62 -9.85
C GLY A 40 -14.94 -12.28 -10.73
N ARG A 41 -16.14 -12.51 -10.19
CA ARG A 41 -17.28 -13.04 -10.97
C ARG A 41 -17.71 -12.09 -12.09
N ALA A 42 -17.71 -10.78 -11.85
CA ALA A 42 -18.11 -9.78 -12.83
C ALA A 42 -17.17 -9.73 -14.06
N VAL A 43 -15.87 -9.94 -13.85
CA VAL A 43 -14.87 -9.89 -14.94
C VAL A 43 -14.54 -11.25 -15.57
N ALA A 44 -15.05 -12.36 -15.00
CA ALA A 44 -14.68 -13.71 -15.39
C ALA A 44 -14.98 -14.08 -16.85
N ARG A 45 -15.94 -13.40 -17.50
CA ARG A 45 -16.33 -13.66 -18.90
C ARG A 45 -15.64 -12.75 -19.91
N ILE A 46 -14.86 -11.77 -19.44
CA ILE A 46 -14.15 -10.84 -20.32
C ILE A 46 -12.97 -11.57 -20.94
N GLY A 47 -12.86 -11.52 -22.27
CA GLY A 47 -11.73 -12.09 -23.01
C GLY A 47 -10.48 -11.24 -22.83
N LEU A 48 -9.73 -11.47 -21.75
CA LEU A 48 -8.46 -10.80 -21.50
C LEU A 48 -7.32 -11.47 -22.30
N PRO A 49 -6.25 -10.72 -22.65
CA PRO A 49 -5.04 -11.31 -23.21
C PRO A 49 -4.48 -12.43 -22.33
N ASP A 50 -3.82 -13.43 -22.93
CA ASP A 50 -3.14 -14.49 -22.19
C ASP A 50 -1.67 -14.57 -22.68
N PRO A 51 -0.68 -14.39 -21.78
CA PRO A 51 -0.82 -14.22 -20.34
C PRO A 51 -1.18 -12.79 -19.90
N SER A 52 -2.06 -12.66 -18.90
CA SER A 52 -2.34 -11.38 -18.22
C SER A 52 -2.82 -11.58 -16.78
N ALA A 53 -2.87 -10.48 -16.03
CA ALA A 53 -3.52 -10.42 -14.71
C ALA A 53 -4.26 -9.10 -14.52
N LEU A 54 -5.56 -9.16 -14.25
CA LEU A 54 -6.34 -7.99 -13.86
C LEU A 54 -6.27 -7.81 -12.35
N CYS A 55 -5.72 -6.68 -11.90
CA CYS A 55 -5.46 -6.41 -10.49
C CYS A 55 -6.24 -5.20 -9.99
N LEU A 56 -6.84 -5.31 -8.80
CA LEU A 56 -7.34 -4.18 -8.03
C LEU A 56 -6.25 -3.63 -7.11
N MET A 57 -6.24 -2.31 -6.90
CA MET A 57 -5.16 -1.56 -6.27
C MET A 57 -5.63 -0.77 -5.04
N GLY A 58 -4.69 -0.26 -4.25
CA GLY A 58 -4.98 0.68 -3.18
C GLY A 58 -5.72 0.03 -2.01
N SER A 59 -6.95 0.48 -1.70
CA SER A 59 -7.73 -0.10 -0.58
C SER A 59 -7.99 -1.59 -0.75
N TRP A 60 -8.05 -2.07 -1.99
CA TRP A 60 -8.17 -3.50 -2.30
C TRP A 60 -6.95 -4.28 -1.83
N GLY A 61 -5.74 -3.84 -2.20
CA GLY A 61 -4.46 -4.40 -1.76
C GLY A 61 -4.23 -4.36 -0.26
N ARG A 62 -4.69 -3.31 0.40
CA ARG A 62 -4.57 -3.18 1.86
C ARG A 62 -5.63 -3.95 2.64
N HIS A 63 -6.67 -4.46 1.97
CA HIS A 63 -7.86 -5.08 2.59
C HIS A 63 -8.64 -4.09 3.47
N GLU A 64 -8.81 -2.87 2.95
CA GLU A 64 -9.37 -1.71 3.65
C GLU A 64 -10.51 -1.08 2.85
N VAL A 65 -11.27 -1.87 2.11
CA VAL A 65 -12.43 -1.37 1.35
C VAL A 65 -13.50 -0.87 2.32
N VAL A 66 -13.91 0.38 2.13
CA VAL A 66 -14.98 1.05 2.87
C VAL A 66 -15.98 1.70 1.93
N GLY A 67 -17.06 2.28 2.46
CA GLY A 67 -18.03 3.04 1.67
C GLY A 67 -17.33 4.10 0.80
N GLY A 68 -17.67 4.10 -0.50
CA GLY A 68 -17.08 5.01 -1.48
C GLY A 68 -15.61 4.75 -1.83
N SER A 69 -15.04 3.58 -1.51
CA SER A 69 -13.75 3.17 -2.10
C SER A 69 -13.86 3.07 -3.63
N ASP A 70 -12.80 3.50 -4.33
CA ASP A 70 -12.72 3.44 -5.78
C ASP A 70 -12.20 2.06 -6.22
N ASP A 71 -12.67 1.58 -7.38
CA ASP A 71 -12.20 0.32 -8.00
C ASP A 71 -11.00 0.64 -8.90
N ASP A 72 -9.91 1.13 -8.29
CA ASP A 72 -8.63 1.38 -8.96
C ASP A 72 -8.06 0.07 -9.50
N TRP A 73 -8.05 -0.11 -10.82
CA TRP A 73 -7.60 -1.34 -11.46
C TRP A 73 -6.45 -1.13 -12.46
N LEU A 74 -5.68 -2.20 -12.68
CA LEU A 74 -4.62 -2.28 -13.68
C LEU A 74 -4.66 -3.65 -14.36
N LEU A 75 -4.65 -3.68 -15.70
CA LEU A 75 -4.49 -4.93 -16.44
C LEU A 75 -3.00 -5.11 -16.77
N LEU A 76 -2.35 -6.06 -16.10
CA LEU A 76 -0.97 -6.41 -16.35
C LEU A 76 -0.89 -7.36 -17.55
N VAL A 77 -0.07 -7.03 -18.56
CA VAL A 77 0.21 -7.83 -19.76
C VAL A 77 1.72 -7.93 -19.96
N GLU A 78 2.24 -8.79 -20.82
CA GLU A 78 3.70 -8.94 -20.99
C GLU A 78 4.30 -7.66 -21.59
N ASP A 79 3.87 -7.32 -22.81
CA ASP A 79 4.23 -6.07 -23.51
C ASP A 79 3.22 -5.66 -24.59
N GLU A 80 2.12 -6.40 -24.71
CA GLU A 80 1.16 -6.28 -25.81
C GLU A 80 0.26 -5.05 -25.67
N ALA A 81 -0.10 -4.45 -26.80
CA ALA A 81 -1.18 -3.48 -26.84
C ALA A 81 -2.52 -4.18 -26.57
N VAL A 82 -3.32 -3.61 -25.67
CA VAL A 82 -4.67 -4.11 -25.37
C VAL A 82 -5.71 -3.25 -26.07
N ASP A 83 -6.68 -3.89 -26.71
CA ASP A 83 -7.80 -3.21 -27.34
C ASP A 83 -8.56 -2.34 -26.33
N VAL A 84 -8.84 -1.09 -26.72
CA VAL A 84 -9.63 -0.14 -25.93
C VAL A 84 -11.02 -0.68 -25.61
N ALA A 85 -11.60 -1.52 -26.48
CA ALA A 85 -12.87 -2.18 -26.24
C ALA A 85 -12.83 -3.11 -25.01
N VAL A 86 -11.75 -3.87 -24.84
CA VAL A 86 -11.54 -4.75 -23.67
C VAL A 86 -11.40 -3.91 -22.40
N LEU A 87 -10.62 -2.82 -22.44
CA LEU A 87 -10.46 -1.92 -21.29
C LEU A 87 -11.78 -1.23 -20.91
N ALA A 88 -12.62 -0.90 -21.89
CA ALA A 88 -13.95 -0.35 -21.66
C ALA A 88 -14.92 -1.38 -21.05
N GLU A 89 -14.81 -2.65 -21.45
CA GLU A 89 -15.59 -3.75 -20.86
C GLU A 89 -15.21 -3.98 -19.40
N VAL A 90 -13.91 -4.01 -19.08
CA VAL A 90 -13.41 -4.10 -17.69
C VAL A 90 -13.92 -2.92 -16.86
N SER A 91 -13.81 -1.69 -17.38
CA SER A 91 -14.28 -0.49 -16.66
C SER A 91 -15.77 -0.57 -16.33
N ARG A 92 -16.59 -1.06 -17.28
CA ARG A 92 -18.03 -1.23 -17.10
C ARG A 92 -18.33 -2.32 -16.07
N ALA A 93 -17.64 -3.45 -16.13
CA ALA A 93 -17.84 -4.57 -15.21
C ALA A 93 -17.47 -4.21 -13.76
N LEU A 94 -16.42 -3.42 -13.57
CA LEU A 94 -15.99 -2.95 -12.25
C LEU A 94 -16.74 -1.70 -11.77
N SER A 95 -17.66 -1.15 -12.57
CA SER A 95 -18.29 0.16 -12.30
C SER A 95 -17.26 1.26 -11.98
N ALA A 96 -16.05 1.13 -12.52
CA ALA A 96 -14.94 2.00 -12.22
C ALA A 96 -15.06 3.28 -13.03
N GLN A 97 -15.01 4.44 -12.38
CA GLN A 97 -14.88 5.69 -13.11
C GLN A 97 -13.47 5.80 -13.72
N PRO A 98 -13.31 6.32 -14.94
CA PRO A 98 -12.01 6.51 -15.54
C PRO A 98 -11.13 7.38 -14.62
N GLY A 99 -10.03 6.83 -14.12
CA GLY A 99 -9.09 7.58 -13.29
C GLY A 99 -8.55 8.79 -14.06
N VAL A 100 -8.84 9.99 -13.59
CA VAL A 100 -8.49 11.27 -14.24
C VAL A 100 -6.98 11.40 -14.51
N GLU A 101 -6.14 10.70 -13.73
CA GLU A 101 -4.68 10.82 -13.76
C GLU A 101 -3.99 9.75 -14.63
N GLY A 102 -4.75 8.84 -15.25
CA GLY A 102 -4.24 7.87 -16.22
C GLY A 102 -3.27 6.81 -15.68
N VAL A 103 -3.13 6.71 -14.35
CA VAL A 103 -2.34 5.68 -13.66
C VAL A 103 -3.06 4.34 -13.67
N PHE A 104 -4.36 4.36 -13.32
CA PHE A 104 -5.28 3.22 -13.30
C PHE A 104 -6.24 3.26 -14.49
N GLY A 105 -7.06 2.21 -14.63
CA GLY A 105 -8.06 2.12 -15.69
C GLY A 105 -7.47 1.74 -17.05
N LYS A 106 -6.28 1.11 -17.07
CA LYS A 106 -5.48 0.87 -18.28
C LYS A 106 -4.68 -0.43 -18.18
N ALA A 107 -4.14 -0.86 -19.31
CA ALA A 107 -3.11 -1.88 -19.34
C ALA A 107 -1.73 -1.32 -18.95
N ALA A 108 -0.88 -2.17 -18.36
CA ALA A 108 0.53 -1.91 -18.10
C ALA A 108 1.38 -3.11 -18.55
N SER A 109 2.47 -2.81 -19.25
CA SER A 109 3.49 -3.78 -19.66
C SER A 109 4.33 -4.22 -18.47
N ALA A 110 4.39 -5.53 -18.22
CA ALA A 110 5.23 -6.13 -17.21
C ALA A 110 6.71 -5.91 -17.51
N ARG A 111 7.11 -6.05 -18.79
CA ARG A 111 8.49 -5.75 -19.22
C ARG A 111 8.88 -4.31 -18.93
N HIS A 112 7.97 -3.37 -19.15
CA HIS A 112 8.22 -1.97 -18.82
C HIS A 112 8.39 -1.74 -17.31
N LEU A 113 7.57 -2.38 -16.47
CA LEU A 113 7.71 -2.30 -15.00
C LEU A 113 9.05 -2.90 -14.52
N ILE A 114 9.50 -4.01 -15.11
CA ILE A 114 10.68 -4.76 -14.70
C ILE A 114 11.98 -4.15 -15.25
N ASP A 115 12.03 -3.83 -16.55
CA ASP A 115 13.28 -3.49 -17.24
C ASP A 115 13.61 -1.99 -17.19
N ARG A 116 12.68 -1.14 -16.73
CA ARG A 116 12.81 0.32 -16.75
C ARG A 116 12.77 0.91 -15.33
N ILE A 117 13.52 0.31 -14.41
CA ILE A 117 13.69 0.85 -13.06
C ILE A 117 14.86 1.84 -13.07
N GLY A 118 14.61 3.08 -12.68
CA GLY A 118 15.58 4.18 -12.75
C GLY A 118 15.77 4.79 -14.15
N LEU A 119 16.61 5.83 -14.20
CA LEU A 119 16.87 6.66 -15.40
C LEU A 119 15.60 7.33 -15.96
N ASP A 120 15.72 7.98 -17.13
CA ASP A 120 14.65 8.81 -17.72
C ASP A 120 13.39 8.02 -18.12
N ARG A 121 13.51 6.70 -18.31
CA ARG A 121 12.40 5.83 -18.70
C ARG A 121 11.53 5.40 -17.52
N ASP A 122 11.93 5.71 -16.29
CA ASP A 122 11.19 5.40 -15.07
C ASP A 122 10.45 6.63 -14.55
N ASP A 123 9.37 6.99 -15.25
CA ASP A 123 8.56 8.15 -14.88
C ASP A 123 7.73 7.90 -13.60
N ASN A 124 7.05 8.94 -13.11
CA ASN A 124 6.22 8.82 -11.90
C ASN A 124 5.08 7.79 -12.06
N LYS A 125 4.60 7.53 -13.27
CA LYS A 125 3.54 6.55 -13.52
C LYS A 125 4.09 5.13 -13.40
N ASN A 126 5.26 4.86 -13.97
CA ASN A 126 5.94 3.57 -13.88
C ASN A 126 6.30 3.25 -12.43
N LEU A 127 6.92 4.19 -11.72
CA LEU A 127 7.21 4.07 -10.29
C LEU A 127 5.93 3.79 -9.48
N THR A 128 4.87 4.57 -9.69
CA THR A 128 3.60 4.40 -8.96
C THR A 128 3.01 3.01 -9.19
N ARG A 129 2.91 2.57 -10.44
CA ARG A 129 2.36 1.24 -10.77
C ARG A 129 3.20 0.13 -10.17
N ARG A 130 4.52 0.21 -10.26
CA ARG A 130 5.43 -0.81 -9.72
C ARG A 130 5.31 -0.93 -8.20
N ILE A 131 5.34 0.19 -7.48
CA ILE A 131 5.23 0.18 -6.02
C ILE A 131 3.84 -0.28 -5.56
N LEU A 132 2.77 0.14 -6.22
CA LEU A 132 1.42 -0.32 -5.87
C LEU A 132 1.19 -1.78 -6.24
N LEU A 133 1.74 -2.26 -7.36
CA LEU A 133 1.70 -3.67 -7.71
C LEU A 133 2.35 -4.53 -6.62
N LEU A 134 3.49 -4.10 -6.06
CA LEU A 134 4.17 -4.83 -4.99
C LEU A 134 3.46 -4.69 -3.64
N LEU A 135 3.07 -3.47 -3.26
CA LEU A 135 2.66 -3.19 -1.89
C LEU A 135 1.14 -3.22 -1.65
N GLU A 136 0.32 -2.96 -2.67
CA GLU A 136 -1.12 -2.71 -2.52
C GLU A 136 -1.94 -3.19 -3.72
N SER A 137 -1.70 -4.41 -4.20
CA SER A 137 -2.52 -5.00 -5.26
C SER A 137 -3.10 -6.36 -4.88
N GLN A 138 -4.22 -6.73 -5.50
CA GLN A 138 -4.85 -8.05 -5.45
C GLN A 138 -5.26 -8.46 -6.87
N PRO A 139 -4.80 -9.62 -7.37
CA PRO A 139 -5.26 -10.14 -8.65
C PRO A 139 -6.70 -10.66 -8.53
N LEU A 140 -7.55 -10.32 -9.49
CA LEU A 140 -8.87 -10.94 -9.67
C LEU A 140 -8.78 -12.23 -10.49
N ASN A 141 -7.75 -12.34 -11.34
CA ASN A 141 -7.43 -13.48 -12.19
C ASN A 141 -5.93 -13.49 -12.50
N GLY A 142 -5.47 -14.49 -13.25
CA GLY A 142 -4.08 -14.51 -13.73
C GLY A 142 -3.04 -14.66 -12.61
N GLN A 143 -3.38 -15.33 -11.49
CA GLN A 143 -2.55 -15.46 -10.30
C GLN A 143 -1.10 -15.89 -10.63
N ALA A 144 -0.93 -16.89 -11.50
CA ALA A 144 0.40 -17.37 -11.89
C ALA A 144 1.24 -16.30 -12.60
N PHE A 145 0.61 -15.51 -13.48
CA PHE A 145 1.29 -14.41 -14.18
C PHE A 145 1.63 -13.26 -13.22
N TYR A 146 0.69 -12.91 -12.35
CA TYR A 146 0.88 -11.91 -11.30
C TYR A 146 2.03 -12.27 -10.36
N ASP A 147 2.08 -13.51 -9.86
CA ASP A 147 3.12 -14.00 -8.95
C ASP A 147 4.49 -14.02 -9.63
N ARG A 148 4.55 -14.44 -10.90
CA ARG A 148 5.78 -14.38 -11.70
C ARG A 148 6.31 -12.95 -11.82
N VAL A 149 5.46 -12.00 -12.24
CA VAL A 149 5.89 -10.60 -12.43
C VAL A 149 6.35 -9.98 -11.10
N ARG A 150 5.64 -10.24 -9.99
CA ARG A 150 6.07 -9.80 -8.67
C ARG A 150 7.39 -10.43 -8.23
N GLY A 151 7.58 -11.72 -8.51
CA GLY A 151 8.83 -12.43 -8.26
C GLY A 151 10.01 -11.83 -9.04
N GLU A 152 9.83 -11.54 -10.33
CA GLU A 152 10.84 -10.88 -11.17
C GLU A 152 11.16 -9.47 -10.68
N LEU A 153 10.16 -8.68 -10.28
CA LEU A 153 10.37 -7.35 -9.68
C LEU A 153 11.18 -7.43 -8.38
N ILE A 154 10.81 -8.31 -7.46
CA ILE A 154 11.55 -8.50 -6.20
C ILE A 154 12.97 -9.00 -6.51
N GLY A 155 13.14 -9.92 -7.45
CA GLY A 155 14.45 -10.44 -7.89
C GLY A 155 15.34 -9.34 -8.47
N GLY A 156 14.79 -8.44 -9.29
CA GLY A 156 15.52 -7.29 -9.83
C GLY A 156 15.99 -6.31 -8.76
N TYR A 157 15.22 -6.17 -7.67
CA TYR A 157 15.56 -5.33 -6.52
C TYR A 157 16.53 -5.98 -5.52
N VAL A 158 16.48 -7.31 -5.36
CA VAL A 158 17.32 -8.12 -4.47
C VAL A 158 18.33 -8.93 -5.31
N ASN A 159 18.94 -8.26 -6.28
CA ASN A 159 19.84 -8.86 -7.24
C ASN A 159 21.23 -9.18 -6.64
N GLU A 160 22.15 -9.64 -7.47
CA GLU A 160 23.49 -10.07 -7.05
C GLU A 160 24.34 -8.98 -6.38
N TRP A 161 23.99 -7.70 -6.58
CA TRP A 161 24.67 -6.55 -5.98
C TRP A 161 24.26 -6.30 -4.52
N VAL A 162 23.21 -6.96 -4.02
CA VAL A 162 22.80 -6.89 -2.62
C VAL A 162 23.63 -7.86 -1.78
N GLY A 163 24.26 -7.36 -0.71
CA GLY A 163 25.02 -8.19 0.22
C GLY A 163 24.14 -8.94 1.22
N ASP A 164 24.65 -10.04 1.76
CA ASP A 164 23.99 -10.75 2.87
C ASP A 164 23.85 -9.85 4.10
N ARG A 165 22.73 -9.99 4.82
CA ARG A 165 22.45 -9.25 6.05
C ARG A 165 22.57 -7.73 5.87
N THR A 166 22.10 -7.25 4.72
CA THR A 166 21.98 -5.83 4.39
C THR A 166 20.55 -5.46 4.02
N VAL A 167 20.28 -4.16 3.87
CA VAL A 167 19.02 -3.68 3.31
C VAL A 167 19.17 -3.54 1.80
N PRO A 168 18.21 -4.04 0.98
CA PRO A 168 18.23 -3.87 -0.48
C PRO A 168 17.98 -2.39 -0.83
N ARG A 169 19.07 -1.60 -0.83
CA ARG A 169 19.03 -0.13 -0.97
C ARG A 169 18.31 0.34 -2.22
N PHE A 170 18.46 -0.39 -3.33
CA PHE A 170 17.80 -0.01 -4.57
C PHE A 170 16.27 -0.01 -4.44
N PHE A 171 15.71 -1.02 -3.77
CA PHE A 171 14.27 -1.08 -3.48
C PHE A 171 13.86 -0.05 -2.42
N LEU A 172 14.66 0.08 -1.36
CA LEU A 172 14.43 1.08 -0.32
C LEU A 172 14.31 2.48 -0.93
N ASN A 173 15.23 2.82 -1.83
CA ASN A 173 15.26 4.11 -2.51
C ASN A 173 13.98 4.34 -3.32
N ASP A 174 13.45 3.33 -4.02
CA ASP A 174 12.21 3.46 -4.78
C ASP A 174 10.97 3.59 -3.88
N VAL A 175 10.91 2.88 -2.75
CA VAL A 175 9.83 3.05 -1.75
C VAL A 175 9.87 4.47 -1.15
N VAL A 176 11.06 4.98 -0.82
CA VAL A 176 11.24 6.35 -0.33
C VAL A 176 10.93 7.38 -1.42
N ARG A 177 11.42 7.17 -2.65
CA ARG A 177 11.15 8.03 -3.81
C ARG A 177 9.64 8.12 -4.07
N TYR A 178 8.92 7.00 -4.00
CA TYR A 178 7.47 6.98 -4.17
C TYR A 178 6.75 7.78 -3.07
N TRP A 179 7.14 7.60 -1.80
CA TRP A 179 6.59 8.41 -0.71
C TRP A 179 6.81 9.92 -0.92
N ARG A 180 8.01 10.32 -1.33
CA ARG A 180 8.32 11.73 -1.63
C ARG A 180 7.53 12.23 -2.84
N THR A 181 7.36 11.39 -3.87
CA THR A 181 6.53 11.70 -5.05
C THR A 181 5.08 11.97 -4.64
N ILE A 182 4.45 11.10 -3.83
CA ILE A 182 3.10 11.33 -3.30
C ILE A 182 2.99 12.66 -2.56
N CYS A 183 3.97 12.97 -1.70
CA CYS A 183 3.97 14.21 -0.91
C CYS A 183 4.11 15.46 -1.78
N VAL A 184 4.94 15.42 -2.81
CA VAL A 184 5.11 16.52 -3.77
C VAL A 184 3.85 16.68 -4.63
N ASP A 185 3.29 15.57 -5.12
CA ASP A 185 2.06 15.55 -5.92
C ASP A 185 0.85 16.05 -5.13
N PHE A 186 0.79 15.80 -3.82
CA PHE A 186 -0.24 16.39 -2.96
C PHE A 186 -0.23 17.93 -3.05
N ALA A 187 0.95 18.55 -2.95
CA ALA A 187 1.09 20.00 -3.07
C ALA A 187 0.83 20.50 -4.50
N GLY A 188 1.20 19.73 -5.52
CA GLY A 188 0.88 20.02 -6.92
C GLY A 188 -0.64 20.06 -7.16
N LYS A 189 -1.35 19.02 -6.72
CA LYS A 189 -2.81 18.89 -6.86
C LYS A 189 -3.58 19.95 -6.08
N GLU A 190 -3.04 20.44 -4.96
CA GLU A 190 -3.63 21.57 -4.23
C GLU A 190 -3.67 22.82 -5.11
N ARG A 191 -2.58 23.12 -5.84
CA ARG A 191 -2.51 24.26 -6.76
C ARG A 191 -3.42 24.07 -7.97
N GLU A 192 -3.38 22.91 -8.62
CA GLU A 192 -4.15 22.65 -9.85
C GLU A 192 -5.67 22.64 -9.62
N ARG A 193 -6.12 22.12 -8.47
CA ARG A 193 -7.57 21.96 -8.17
C ARG A 193 -8.16 23.12 -7.38
N GLY A 194 -7.41 24.21 -7.18
CA GLY A 194 -7.87 25.36 -6.38
C GLY A 194 -8.36 24.96 -4.99
N GLY A 195 -7.71 23.99 -4.34
CA GLY A 195 -8.09 23.48 -3.02
C GLY A 195 -9.27 22.48 -2.97
N SER A 196 -9.94 22.20 -4.09
CA SER A 196 -11.05 21.22 -4.11
C SER A 196 -10.59 19.81 -3.69
N GLY A 197 -11.29 19.18 -2.75
CA GLY A 197 -10.96 17.85 -2.21
C GLY A 197 -9.71 17.82 -1.31
N TRP A 198 -9.24 18.98 -0.83
CA TRP A 198 -8.04 19.06 0.01
C TRP A 198 -8.17 18.25 1.30
N GLY A 199 -9.29 18.35 2.02
CA GLY A 199 -9.48 17.70 3.33
C GLY A 199 -9.30 16.18 3.27
N LEU A 200 -10.05 15.52 2.39
CA LEU A 200 -9.97 14.06 2.20
C LEU A 200 -8.59 13.61 1.73
N ARG A 201 -7.95 14.34 0.81
CA ARG A 201 -6.60 13.99 0.35
C ARG A 201 -5.57 14.14 1.46
N ASN A 202 -5.66 15.19 2.27
CA ASN A 202 -4.75 15.43 3.39
C ASN A 202 -4.94 14.38 4.48
N ALA A 203 -6.18 14.05 4.83
CA ALA A 203 -6.51 12.99 5.78
C ALA A 203 -5.95 11.62 5.34
N LYS A 204 -6.15 11.23 4.07
CA LYS A 204 -5.56 10.01 3.48
C LYS A 204 -4.02 10.07 3.42
N LEU A 205 -3.41 11.24 3.19
CA LEU A 205 -1.94 11.41 3.22
C LEU A 205 -1.35 11.15 4.61
N ARG A 206 -2.01 11.65 5.65
CA ARG A 206 -1.57 11.48 7.04
C ARG A 206 -1.73 10.06 7.56
N ASN A 207 -2.64 9.29 6.96
CA ASN A 207 -3.03 7.96 7.43
C ASN A 207 -2.71 6.89 6.36
N SER A 208 -3.63 6.57 5.46
CA SER A 208 -3.49 5.40 4.57
C SER A 208 -2.24 5.41 3.69
N ARG A 209 -1.78 6.57 3.21
CA ARG A 209 -0.53 6.67 2.43
C ARG A 209 0.72 6.52 3.30
N LYS A 210 0.62 6.82 4.59
CA LYS A 210 1.69 6.56 5.58
C LYS A 210 1.74 5.08 5.94
N ILE A 211 0.60 4.40 6.03
CA ILE A 211 0.51 2.93 6.16
C ILE A 211 1.16 2.25 4.95
N LEU A 212 0.84 2.69 3.72
CA LEU A 212 1.50 2.22 2.50
C LEU A 212 3.02 2.30 2.65
N PHE A 213 3.54 3.51 2.90
CA PHE A 213 4.98 3.74 3.00
C PHE A 213 5.63 2.89 4.10
N ALA A 214 5.06 2.89 5.31
CA ALA A 214 5.57 2.10 6.44
C ALA A 214 5.55 0.59 6.14
N SER A 215 4.51 0.09 5.48
CA SER A 215 4.37 -1.33 5.13
C SER A 215 5.34 -1.79 4.03
N GLY A 216 5.89 -0.88 3.24
CA GLY A 216 7.01 -1.16 2.33
C GLY A 216 8.36 -1.02 3.03
N LEU A 217 8.53 0.04 3.82
CA LEU A 217 9.77 0.37 4.51
C LEU A 217 10.19 -0.71 5.53
N LEU A 218 9.27 -1.12 6.40
CA LEU A 218 9.61 -1.97 7.55
C LEU A 218 10.10 -3.37 7.13
N PRO A 219 9.47 -4.09 6.17
CA PRO A 219 10.05 -5.32 5.64
C PRO A 219 11.44 -5.13 5.03
N LEU A 220 11.68 -4.05 4.28
CA LEU A 220 12.99 -3.79 3.68
C LEU A 220 14.07 -3.58 4.75
N LEU A 221 13.77 -2.85 5.83
CA LEU A 221 14.71 -2.70 6.95
C LEU A 221 15.00 -4.02 7.65
N LEU A 222 14.01 -4.92 7.75
CA LEU A 222 14.17 -6.26 8.33
C LEU A 222 14.99 -7.22 7.45
N CYS A 223 15.24 -6.90 6.18
CA CYS A 223 16.10 -7.71 5.30
C CYS A 223 17.52 -7.89 5.86
N GLU A 224 18.01 -6.97 6.70
CA GLU A 224 19.32 -7.07 7.35
C GLU A 224 19.50 -8.35 8.20
N ARG A 225 18.40 -9.04 8.52
CA ARG A 225 18.40 -10.30 9.28
C ARG A 225 18.64 -11.54 8.42
N PHE A 226 18.61 -11.41 7.10
CA PHE A 226 18.57 -12.56 6.17
C PHE A 226 19.78 -12.59 5.24
N GLY A 227 20.18 -13.79 4.81
CA GLY A 227 21.03 -13.94 3.63
C GLY A 227 20.25 -13.56 2.36
N ARG A 228 20.94 -13.17 1.29
CA ARG A 228 20.32 -12.65 0.05
C ARG A 228 19.24 -13.58 -0.50
N ALA A 229 19.50 -14.89 -0.54
CA ALA A 229 18.54 -15.88 -1.03
C ALA A 229 17.21 -15.87 -0.23
N ASP A 230 17.29 -15.66 1.07
CA ASP A 230 16.12 -15.61 1.95
C ASP A 230 15.43 -14.25 1.93
N MET A 231 16.13 -13.15 1.59
CA MET A 231 15.53 -11.81 1.50
C MET A 231 14.39 -11.76 0.47
N ALA A 232 14.61 -12.31 -0.73
CA ALA A 232 13.59 -12.29 -1.78
C ALA A 232 12.33 -13.06 -1.36
N ARG A 233 12.51 -14.24 -0.76
CA ARG A 233 11.41 -15.05 -0.20
C ARG A 233 10.68 -14.31 0.91
N PHE A 234 11.42 -13.74 1.87
CA PHE A 234 10.86 -12.94 2.95
C PHE A 234 10.04 -11.76 2.43
N LEU A 235 10.55 -10.99 1.45
CA LEU A 235 9.80 -9.87 0.87
C LEU A 235 8.57 -10.33 0.10
N ALA A 236 8.64 -11.45 -0.63
CA ALA A 236 7.48 -12.02 -1.30
C ALA A 236 6.37 -12.41 -0.30
N GLU A 237 6.73 -13.04 0.82
CA GLU A 237 5.81 -13.38 1.92
C GLU A 237 5.26 -12.13 2.62
N GLN A 238 6.08 -11.11 2.90
CA GLN A 238 5.62 -9.87 3.53
C GLN A 238 4.66 -9.11 2.62
N PHE A 239 4.95 -9.02 1.33
CA PHE A 239 4.14 -8.26 0.39
C PHE A 239 2.91 -9.00 -0.13
N SER A 240 2.74 -10.30 0.19
CA SER A 240 1.50 -11.03 -0.10
C SER A 240 0.41 -10.82 0.96
N VAL A 241 0.75 -10.23 2.11
CA VAL A 241 -0.20 -9.98 3.21
C VAL A 241 -0.57 -8.49 3.34
N PRO A 242 -1.70 -8.16 4.00
CA PRO A 242 -2.14 -6.78 4.16
C PRO A 242 -1.11 -5.87 4.83
N ALA A 243 -1.11 -4.58 4.47
CA ALA A 243 -0.16 -3.58 4.97
C ALA A 243 -0.13 -3.50 6.52
N THR A 244 -1.30 -3.56 7.15
CA THR A 244 -1.45 -3.56 8.63
C THR A 244 -0.84 -4.79 9.29
N SER A 245 -0.88 -5.96 8.62
CA SER A 245 -0.25 -7.19 9.11
C SER A 245 1.29 -7.08 9.08
N ARG A 246 1.87 -6.48 8.03
CA ARG A 246 3.34 -6.23 7.94
C ARG A 246 3.81 -5.28 9.05
N ILE A 247 3.05 -4.22 9.31
CA ILE A 247 3.35 -3.25 10.38
C ILE A 247 3.25 -3.94 11.75
N ALA A 248 2.19 -4.71 12.00
CA ALA A 248 2.05 -5.49 13.22
C ALA A 248 3.24 -6.44 13.43
N TYR A 249 3.69 -7.12 12.36
CA TYR A 249 4.85 -7.99 12.39
C TYR A 249 6.11 -7.25 12.85
N ALA A 250 6.39 -6.07 12.30
CA ALA A 250 7.54 -5.26 12.67
C ALA A 250 7.50 -4.83 14.15
N PHE A 251 6.35 -4.38 14.67
CA PHE A 251 6.20 -4.04 16.09
C PHE A 251 6.41 -5.26 17.00
N LEU A 252 5.88 -6.43 16.62
CA LEU A 252 6.07 -7.65 17.38
C LEU A 252 7.54 -8.08 17.40
N VAL A 253 8.23 -8.04 16.25
CA VAL A 253 9.68 -8.32 16.13
C VAL A 253 10.50 -7.43 17.05
N ALA A 254 10.15 -6.15 17.16
CA ALA A 254 10.83 -5.19 18.04
C ALA A 254 10.46 -5.34 19.54
N GLY A 255 9.53 -6.24 19.89
CA GLY A 255 9.00 -6.36 21.25
C GLY A 255 8.15 -5.16 21.68
N ALA A 256 7.63 -4.38 20.72
CA ALA A 256 6.92 -3.13 20.94
C ALA A 256 5.40 -3.29 20.70
N ALA A 257 4.81 -4.36 21.23
CA ALA A 257 3.41 -4.72 20.97
C ALA A 257 2.42 -3.62 21.37
N ASP A 258 2.58 -2.99 22.54
CA ASP A 258 1.66 -1.92 22.97
C ASP A 258 1.73 -0.68 22.06
N SER A 259 2.93 -0.32 21.59
CA SER A 259 3.11 0.74 20.61
C SER A 259 2.47 0.40 19.27
N GLY A 260 2.58 -0.87 18.84
CA GLY A 260 1.90 -1.37 17.65
C GLY A 260 0.38 -1.32 17.77
N ALA A 261 -0.16 -1.70 18.93
CA ALA A 261 -1.59 -1.63 19.21
C ALA A 261 -2.11 -0.19 19.18
N ARG A 262 -1.35 0.77 19.75
CA ARG A 262 -1.67 2.21 19.64
C ARG A 262 -1.64 2.70 18.20
N ALA A 263 -0.62 2.31 17.43
CA ALA A 263 -0.46 2.71 16.03
C ALA A 263 -1.63 2.23 15.17
N LEU A 264 -1.95 0.94 15.25
CA LEU A 264 -3.01 0.34 14.44
C LEU A 264 -4.41 0.66 14.96
N GLY A 265 -4.57 0.92 16.27
CA GLY A 265 -5.82 1.45 16.83
C GLY A 265 -6.12 2.87 16.34
N ALA A 266 -5.10 3.73 16.25
CA ALA A 266 -5.27 5.06 15.65
C ALA A 266 -5.65 4.97 14.16
N TYR A 267 -5.07 4.02 13.44
CA TYR A 267 -5.42 3.78 12.04
C TYR A 267 -6.82 3.18 11.86
N ASP A 268 -7.23 2.26 12.74
CA ASP A 268 -8.58 1.71 12.79
C ASP A 268 -9.64 2.81 12.95
N GLN A 269 -9.41 3.78 13.86
CA GLN A 269 -10.28 4.94 14.02
C GLN A 269 -10.40 5.75 12.72
N PHE A 270 -9.31 5.94 11.99
CA PHE A 270 -9.34 6.62 10.70
C PHE A 270 -10.14 5.86 9.64
N LEU A 271 -10.07 4.52 9.63
CA LEU A 271 -10.93 3.72 8.75
C LEU A 271 -12.41 3.87 9.11
N GLY A 272 -12.74 3.99 10.40
CA GLY A 272 -14.10 4.34 10.84
C GLY A 272 -14.56 5.68 10.26
N ILE A 273 -13.71 6.72 10.33
CA ILE A 273 -13.99 8.04 9.73
C ILE A 273 -14.19 7.94 8.21
N LEU A 274 -13.37 7.16 7.50
CA LEU A 274 -13.51 7.00 6.05
C LEU A 274 -14.71 6.14 5.64
N GLY A 275 -15.14 5.23 6.50
CA GLY A 275 -16.29 4.37 6.27
C GLY A 275 -17.64 5.03 6.55
N ASP A 276 -17.64 6.14 7.29
CA ASP A 276 -18.83 6.98 7.49
C ASP A 276 -18.99 7.97 6.33
N GLU A 277 -20.12 7.87 5.62
CA GLU A 277 -20.41 8.67 4.42
C GLU A 277 -20.43 10.17 4.73
N SER A 278 -21.06 10.58 5.84
CA SER A 278 -21.13 11.97 6.27
C SER A 278 -19.73 12.55 6.57
N CYS A 279 -18.89 11.82 7.31
CA CYS A 279 -17.52 12.23 7.57
C CYS A 279 -16.70 12.32 6.29
N ARG A 280 -16.86 11.36 5.38
CA ARG A 280 -16.15 11.31 4.10
C ARG A 280 -16.53 12.50 3.22
N ASP A 281 -17.81 12.79 3.08
CA ASP A 281 -18.31 13.92 2.29
C ASP A 281 -17.91 15.26 2.89
N HIS A 282 -17.97 15.38 4.22
CA HIS A 282 -17.46 16.54 4.93
C HIS A 282 -15.97 16.76 4.61
N LEU A 283 -15.15 15.72 4.68
CA LEU A 283 -13.73 15.81 4.32
C LEU A 283 -13.52 16.12 2.82
N ALA A 284 -14.37 15.62 1.94
CA ALA A 284 -14.30 15.90 0.50
C ALA A 284 -14.61 17.37 0.19
N GLY A 285 -15.56 17.98 0.90
CA GLY A 285 -15.90 19.40 0.80
C GLY A 285 -14.96 20.34 1.58
N LEU A 286 -14.17 19.83 2.52
CA LEU A 286 -13.36 20.64 3.42
C LEU A 286 -12.18 21.32 2.71
N ARG A 287 -12.08 22.64 2.93
CA ARG A 287 -10.96 23.48 2.50
C ARG A 287 -9.90 23.66 3.58
N ARG A 288 -8.72 24.11 3.17
CA ARG A 288 -7.54 24.22 4.04
C ARG A 288 -7.71 25.26 5.14
N GLU A 289 -8.34 26.38 4.83
CA GLU A 289 -8.62 27.49 5.73
C GLU A 289 -9.52 27.09 6.91
N ASP A 290 -10.46 26.16 6.67
CA ASP A 290 -11.43 25.68 7.67
C ASP A 290 -10.94 24.47 8.47
N ALA A 291 -9.78 23.92 8.13
CA ALA A 291 -9.27 22.66 8.67
C ALA A 291 -9.25 22.62 10.20
N LYS A 292 -8.81 23.71 10.84
CA LYS A 292 -8.72 23.81 12.31
C LYS A 292 -10.08 23.86 13.00
N ARG A 293 -11.15 24.20 12.27
CA ARG A 293 -12.53 24.29 12.77
C ARG A 293 -13.30 22.99 12.58
N SER A 294 -12.79 22.06 11.77
CA SER A 294 -13.44 20.77 11.51
C SER A 294 -13.02 19.72 12.53
N ALA A 295 -13.96 19.29 13.37
CA ALA A 295 -13.73 18.19 14.32
C ALA A 295 -13.31 16.89 13.60
N VAL A 296 -14.03 16.49 12.55
CA VAL A 296 -13.74 15.30 11.73
C VAL A 296 -12.30 15.33 11.19
N PHE A 297 -11.84 16.48 10.69
CA PHE A 297 -10.46 16.60 10.21
C PHE A 297 -9.44 16.56 11.34
N MET A 298 -9.74 17.20 12.47
CA MET A 298 -8.86 17.17 13.64
C MET A 298 -8.72 15.76 14.22
N ASP A 299 -9.78 14.95 14.17
CA ASP A 299 -9.72 13.54 14.58
C ASP A 299 -8.90 12.70 13.60
N ALA A 300 -9.15 12.83 12.28
CA ALA A 300 -8.32 12.17 11.27
C ALA A 300 -6.84 12.60 11.34
N ARG A 301 -6.58 13.86 11.70
CA ARG A 301 -5.23 14.38 11.93
C ARG A 301 -4.59 13.73 13.16
N ARG A 302 -5.32 13.65 14.28
CA ARG A 302 -4.86 13.02 15.52
C ARG A 302 -4.51 11.56 15.31
N SER A 303 -5.35 10.80 14.61
CA SER A 303 -5.06 9.42 14.19
C SER A 303 -3.72 9.34 13.44
N GLY A 304 -3.50 10.24 12.48
CA GLY A 304 -2.28 10.27 11.69
C GLY A 304 -1.03 10.71 12.45
N GLU A 305 -1.18 11.54 13.50
CA GLU A 305 -0.11 11.93 14.43
C GLU A 305 0.24 10.77 15.36
N THR A 306 -0.74 10.13 15.99
CA THR A 306 -0.51 8.93 16.83
C THR A 306 0.16 7.80 16.05
N LEU A 307 -0.30 7.54 14.82
CA LEU A 307 0.35 6.57 13.93
C LEU A 307 1.82 6.95 13.65
N GLN A 308 2.08 8.23 13.36
CA GLN A 308 3.43 8.71 13.08
C GLN A 308 4.35 8.53 14.28
N ASP A 309 3.91 8.96 15.45
CA ASP A 309 4.73 8.95 16.65
C ASP A 309 5.08 7.52 17.04
N ALA A 310 4.13 6.59 16.92
CA ALA A 310 4.41 5.17 17.15
C ALA A 310 5.38 4.56 16.13
N LEU A 311 5.28 4.94 14.85
CA LEU A 311 6.23 4.50 13.82
C LEU A 311 7.62 5.10 14.01
N LEU A 312 7.72 6.36 14.45
CA LEU A 312 8.99 7.00 14.77
C LEU A 312 9.63 6.37 16.01
N ALA A 313 8.84 6.08 17.05
CA ALA A 313 9.33 5.35 18.22
C ALA A 313 9.81 3.94 17.82
N LEU A 314 9.09 3.23 16.95
CA LEU A 314 9.56 1.96 16.39
C LEU A 314 10.93 2.15 15.72
N LEU A 315 11.05 3.11 14.79
CA LEU A 315 12.25 3.30 13.99
C LEU A 315 13.47 3.82 14.77
N PHE A 316 13.27 4.63 15.80
CA PHE A 316 14.35 5.37 16.45
C PHE A 316 14.55 5.05 17.94
N GLU A 317 13.61 4.38 18.58
CA GLU A 317 13.64 4.04 20.01
C GLU A 317 13.62 2.53 20.27
N THR A 318 13.60 1.68 19.23
CA THR A 318 13.77 0.22 19.39
C THR A 318 15.14 -0.22 18.85
N PRO A 319 15.99 -0.90 19.65
CA PRO A 319 17.36 -1.23 19.24
C PRO A 319 17.47 -1.91 17.87
N GLN A 320 16.51 -2.78 17.55
CA GLN A 320 16.45 -3.53 16.29
C GLN A 320 16.32 -2.60 15.08
N PHE A 321 15.49 -1.55 15.17
CA PHE A 321 15.27 -0.64 14.06
C PHE A 321 16.18 0.60 14.12
N THR A 322 16.59 1.08 15.30
CA THR A 322 17.38 2.31 15.45
C THR A 322 18.67 2.26 14.64
N GLN A 323 19.40 1.16 14.69
CA GLN A 323 20.67 1.03 13.98
C GLN A 323 20.46 1.06 12.46
N VAL A 324 19.53 0.26 11.95
CA VAL A 324 19.26 0.16 10.51
C VAL A 324 18.60 1.44 9.99
N ALA A 325 17.66 2.04 10.72
CA ALA A 325 17.04 3.30 10.34
C ALA A 325 18.10 4.42 10.24
N ARG A 326 19.04 4.52 11.19
CA ARG A 326 20.14 5.49 11.11
C ARG A 326 21.05 5.26 9.92
N ALA A 327 21.31 4.00 9.58
CA ALA A 327 22.22 3.64 8.49
C ALA A 327 21.62 3.82 7.09
N TYR A 328 20.29 3.80 6.94
CA TYR A 328 19.65 3.70 5.62
C TYR A 328 18.51 4.71 5.36
N SER A 329 18.02 5.46 6.36
CA SER A 329 16.84 6.33 6.17
C SER A 329 17.11 7.64 5.42
N VAL A 330 18.38 8.03 5.28
CA VAL A 330 18.77 9.32 4.68
C VAL A 330 19.75 9.14 3.52
N PHE A 331 20.81 8.33 3.72
CA PHE A 331 21.88 8.06 2.76
C PHE A 331 22.01 6.56 2.48
#